data_AF-A0A7X2IKJ4-F1
#
_entry.id   AF-A0A7X2IKJ4-F1
#
_cell.length_a   1.000
_cell.length_b   1.000
_cell.length_c   1.000
_cell.angle_alpha   90.00
_cell.angle_beta   90.00
_cell.angle_gamma   90.00
#
_symmetry.space_group_name_H-M   'P 1'
#
loop_
_entity.id
_entity.type
_entity.pdbx_description
1 polymer ?
#
loop_
_entity_poly.entity_id
_entity_poly.type
_entity_poly.pdbx_seq_one_letter_code
_entity_poly.pdbx_strand_id
1 'polypeptide(L)'
;MSSIGSTSRVYIALENMRGTFDATVLRVQIRARSPNGGGTAGEVYLGSIALFGLRKASVSHPGGTNAGLTSYLDFTSQANQLFGQALPPDAQFQVSIHPHHELPDGIEISIERIRIYLAPMDSSRQS
;
A
#
# COMPACT_ATOMS: atom_id res chain seq x y z
N MET A 1 21.79 8.89 -13.20
CA MET A 1 20.42 8.79 -12.66
C MET A 1 20.43 7.63 -11.67
N SER A 2 20.27 7.90 -10.38
CA SER A 2 20.26 6.84 -9.36
C SER A 2 18.90 6.15 -9.38
N SER A 3 18.88 4.83 -9.61
CA SER A 3 17.66 4.02 -9.65
C SER A 3 17.02 3.96 -8.25
N ILE A 4 15.72 4.18 -8.17
CA ILE A 4 14.93 4.02 -6.95
C ILE A 4 14.85 2.52 -6.64
N GLY A 5 15.81 2.04 -5.85
CA GLY A 5 15.99 0.62 -5.53
C GLY A 5 17.45 0.24 -5.29
N SER A 6 18.42 1.08 -5.70
CA SER A 6 19.84 0.85 -5.37
C SER A 6 20.26 1.42 -4.01
N THR A 7 19.51 2.39 -3.47
CA THR A 7 19.86 3.07 -2.20
C THR A 7 18.67 3.27 -1.25
N SER A 8 17.46 2.96 -1.69
CA SER A 8 16.23 3.19 -0.91
C SER A 8 15.24 2.07 -1.16
N ARG A 9 14.51 1.68 -0.12
CA ARG A 9 13.33 0.83 -0.20
C ARG A 9 12.08 1.68 -0.27
N VAL A 10 11.09 1.19 -1.00
CA VAL A 10 9.80 1.86 -1.16
C VAL A 10 8.70 0.98 -0.59
N TYR A 11 7.92 1.56 0.32
CA TYR A 11 6.82 0.88 0.98
C TYR A 11 5.51 1.60 0.76
N ILE A 12 4.42 0.87 0.64
CA ILE A 12 3.07 1.41 0.81
C ILE A 12 2.49 0.87 2.12
N ALA A 13 1.88 1.74 2.92
CA ALA A 13 1.21 1.37 4.15
C ALA A 13 -0.29 1.66 4.05
N LEU A 14 -1.08 0.70 4.54
CA LEU A 14 -2.48 0.88 4.89
C LEU A 14 -2.54 0.96 6.41
N GLU A 15 -2.88 2.13 6.94
CA GLU A 15 -2.86 2.41 8.38
C GLU A 15 -4.28 2.44 8.95
N ASN A 16 -4.38 1.99 10.19
CA ASN A 16 -5.61 1.99 10.97
C ASN A 16 -6.79 1.33 10.25
N MET A 17 -6.53 0.20 9.58
CA MET A 17 -7.59 -0.58 8.97
C MET A 17 -8.51 -1.13 10.06
N ARG A 18 -9.82 -1.04 9.84
CA ARG A 18 -10.84 -1.55 10.75
C ARG A 18 -11.91 -2.32 10.00
N GLY A 19 -12.52 -3.30 10.67
CA GLY A 19 -13.58 -4.13 10.11
C GLY A 19 -13.80 -5.38 10.96
N THR A 20 -14.89 -6.08 10.69
CA THR A 20 -15.27 -7.30 11.41
C THR A 20 -14.93 -8.58 10.65
N PHE A 21 -14.53 -8.46 9.38
CA PHE A 21 -14.21 -9.58 8.51
C PHE A 21 -12.69 -9.69 8.31
N ASP A 22 -12.06 -10.56 9.08
CA ASP A 22 -10.61 -10.81 9.11
C ASP A 22 -10.18 -11.99 8.22
N ALA A 23 -11.13 -12.68 7.59
CA ALA A 23 -10.91 -13.76 6.63
C ALA A 23 -10.87 -13.26 5.17
N THR A 24 -10.25 -12.10 4.93
CA THR A 24 -10.08 -11.56 3.57
C THR A 24 -8.64 -11.17 3.29
N VAL A 25 -8.34 -11.05 2.00
CA VAL A 25 -7.07 -10.60 1.45
C VAL A 25 -7.35 -9.40 0.57
N LEU A 26 -6.65 -8.29 0.80
CA LEU A 26 -6.71 -7.11 -0.07
C LEU A 26 -5.58 -7.17 -1.08
N ARG A 27 -5.90 -7.06 -2.37
CA ARG A 27 -4.93 -6.80 -3.43
C ARG A 27 -4.72 -5.31 -3.55
N VAL A 28 -3.45 -4.90 -3.56
CA VAL A 28 -3.06 -3.50 -3.71
C VAL A 28 -2.40 -3.33 -5.07
N GLN A 29 -2.89 -2.33 -5.80
CA GLN A 29 -2.44 -1.97 -7.13
C GLN A 29 -2.21 -0.47 -7.20
N ILE A 30 -1.33 -0.04 -8.10
CA ILE A 30 -1.04 1.37 -8.30
C ILE A 30 -0.89 1.68 -9.79
N ARG A 31 -1.30 2.88 -10.17
CA ARG A 31 -1.02 3.43 -11.50
C ARG A 31 -0.61 4.89 -11.40
N ALA A 32 0.36 5.27 -12.21
CA ALA A 32 0.70 6.67 -12.42
C ALA A 32 -0.34 7.31 -13.34
N ARG A 33 -0.84 8.49 -12.97
CA ARG A 33 -1.71 9.32 -13.79
C ARG A 33 -0.93 10.54 -14.28
N SER A 34 -0.90 10.71 -15.60
CA SER A 34 -0.45 11.96 -16.21
C SER A 34 -1.52 13.03 -16.03
N PRO A 35 -1.18 14.24 -15.55
CA PRO A 35 -2.12 15.36 -15.39
C PRO A 35 -2.85 15.70 -16.69
N ASN A 36 -2.20 15.49 -17.84
CA ASN A 36 -2.71 15.84 -19.17
C ASN A 36 -3.42 14.68 -19.88
N GLY A 37 -3.70 13.57 -19.18
CA GLY A 37 -4.40 12.40 -19.76
C GLY A 37 -3.61 11.62 -20.82
N GLY A 38 -2.41 12.07 -21.19
CA GLY A 38 -1.53 11.39 -22.14
C GLY A 38 -0.74 10.26 -21.48
N GLY A 39 -1.01 9.03 -21.93
CA GLY A 39 -0.30 7.81 -21.52
C GLY A 39 -0.64 7.37 -20.09
N THR A 40 -1.50 6.36 -19.95
CA THR A 40 -1.65 5.66 -18.67
C THR A 40 -0.68 4.50 -18.65
N ALA A 41 0.28 4.52 -17.73
CA ALA A 41 0.99 3.29 -17.39
C ALA A 41 -0.06 2.27 -16.90
N GLY A 42 0.07 1.02 -17.36
CA GLY A 42 -0.78 -0.07 -16.88
C GLY A 42 -0.75 -0.17 -15.36
N GLU A 43 -1.84 -0.68 -14.79
CA GLU A 43 -1.93 -0.88 -13.35
C GLU A 43 -0.90 -1.94 -12.88
N VAL A 44 -0.08 -1.58 -11.90
CA VAL A 44 1.00 -2.42 -11.37
C VAL A 44 0.55 -3.02 -10.05
N TYR A 45 0.60 -4.35 -9.96
CA TYR A 45 0.32 -5.07 -8.73
C TYR A 45 1.47 -4.91 -7.72
N LEU A 46 1.16 -4.37 -6.55
CA LEU A 46 2.12 -4.12 -5.48
C LEU A 46 2.23 -5.30 -4.51
N GLY A 47 1.15 -6.05 -4.32
CA GLY A 47 1.10 -7.16 -3.39
C GLY A 47 -0.29 -7.38 -2.80
N SER A 48 -0.35 -8.30 -1.84
CA SER A 48 -1.57 -8.65 -1.12
C SER A 48 -1.37 -8.54 0.38
N ILE A 49 -2.40 -8.10 1.09
CA ILE A 49 -2.43 -7.97 2.55
C ILE A 49 -3.53 -8.87 3.08
N ALA A 50 -3.15 -9.89 3.85
CA ALA A 50 -4.11 -10.69 4.61
C ALA A 50 -4.54 -9.93 5.86
N LEU A 51 -5.85 -9.86 6.11
CA LEU A 51 -6.42 -9.07 7.23
C LEU A 51 -6.59 -9.90 8.52
N PHE A 52 -5.72 -10.88 8.74
CA PHE A 52 -5.79 -11.73 9.94
C PHE A 52 -5.71 -10.87 11.21
N GLY A 53 -6.68 -11.05 12.11
CA GLY A 53 -6.77 -10.31 13.36
C GLY A 53 -7.37 -8.91 13.24
N LEU A 54 -7.84 -8.48 12.06
CA LEU A 54 -8.50 -7.19 11.85
C LEU A 54 -9.65 -6.95 12.84
N ARG A 55 -10.50 -7.97 13.05
CA ARG A 55 -11.62 -7.88 13.99
C ARG A 55 -11.14 -7.50 15.38
N LYS A 56 -10.11 -8.19 15.87
CA LYS A 56 -9.51 -7.94 17.19
C LYS A 56 -8.87 -6.55 17.26
N ALA A 57 -8.16 -6.14 16.21
CA ALA A 57 -7.52 -4.83 16.12
C ALA A 57 -8.52 -3.66 16.02
N SER A 58 -9.76 -3.94 15.63
CA SER A 58 -10.83 -2.95 15.49
C SER A 58 -11.60 -2.69 16.79
N VAL A 59 -11.46 -3.55 17.81
CA VAL A 59 -12.18 -3.38 19.08
C VAL A 59 -11.55 -2.25 19.88
N SER A 60 -12.34 -1.22 20.13
CA SER A 60 -11.95 -0.13 21.03
C SER A 60 -11.85 -0.62 22.48
N HIS A 61 -10.73 -0.36 23.15
CA HIS A 61 -10.55 -0.70 24.56
C HIS A 61 -10.57 0.56 25.43
N PRO A 62 -11.17 0.53 26.64
CA PRO A 62 -11.12 1.66 27.57
C PRO A 62 -9.66 2.02 27.92
N GLY A 63 -9.25 3.24 27.58
CA GLY A 63 -7.89 3.75 27.85
C GLY A 63 -6.83 3.46 26.78
N GLY A 64 -7.18 2.79 25.67
CA GLY A 64 -6.24 2.51 24.57
C GLY A 64 -6.36 3.50 23.41
N THR A 65 -5.23 3.77 22.74
CA THR A 65 -5.23 4.36 21.40
C THR A 65 -5.60 3.28 20.39
N ASN A 66 -6.81 3.35 19.83
CA ASN A 66 -7.31 2.35 18.88
C ASN A 66 -6.57 2.43 17.54
N ALA A 67 -5.45 1.71 17.40
CA ALA A 67 -4.58 1.82 16.24
C ALA A 67 -5.07 1.05 15.00
N GLY A 68 -6.13 0.23 15.10
CA GLY A 68 -6.53 -0.64 13.98
C GLY A 68 -5.42 -1.60 13.55
N LEU A 69 -5.56 -2.21 12.37
CA LEU A 69 -4.51 -3.00 11.74
C LEU A 69 -3.70 -2.11 10.79
N THR A 70 -2.38 -2.10 10.95
CA THR A 70 -1.47 -1.45 10.00
C THR A 70 -0.67 -2.51 9.26
N SER A 71 -0.52 -2.34 7.95
CA SER A 71 0.23 -3.27 7.10
C SER A 71 1.10 -2.50 6.10
N TYR A 72 2.26 -3.06 5.82
CA TYR A 72 3.26 -2.50 4.91
C TYR A 72 3.55 -3.49 3.79
N LEU A 73 3.57 -3.01 2.55
CA LEU A 73 4.05 -3.77 1.40
C LEU A 73 5.33 -3.11 0.89
N ASP A 74 6.41 -3.89 0.83
CA ASP A 74 7.62 -3.52 0.09
C ASP A 74 7.33 -3.69 -1.40
N PHE A 75 7.41 -2.61 -2.16
CA PHE A 75 7.27 -2.64 -3.61
C PHE A 75 8.50 -2.08 -4.33
N THR A 76 9.67 -2.14 -3.69
CA THR A 76 10.92 -1.60 -4.22
C THR A 76 11.23 -2.12 -5.63
N SER A 77 10.97 -3.40 -5.91
CA SER A 77 11.17 -3.95 -7.27
C SER A 77 10.26 -3.32 -8.32
N GLN A 78 9.01 -3.04 -7.98
CA GLN A 78 7.99 -2.44 -8.85
C GLN A 78 8.18 -0.92 -8.94
N ALA A 79 8.78 -0.30 -7.92
CA ALA A 79 9.05 1.13 -7.85
C ALA A 79 9.89 1.59 -9.06
N ASN A 80 10.85 0.79 -9.51
CA ASN A 80 11.62 1.11 -10.73
C ASN A 80 10.74 1.19 -11.99
N GLN A 81 9.71 0.36 -12.11
CA GLN A 81 8.78 0.43 -13.24
C GLN A 81 7.90 1.69 -13.18
N LEU A 82 7.53 2.11 -11.97
CA LEU A 82 6.62 3.23 -11.72
C LEU A 82 7.34 4.59 -11.77
N PHE A 83 8.51 4.68 -11.15
CA PHE A 83 9.29 5.92 -11.01
C PHE A 83 10.49 6.00 -11.96
N GLY A 84 10.85 4.91 -12.64
CA GLY A 84 11.94 4.90 -13.62
C GLY A 84 11.55 5.50 -14.98
N GLN A 85 10.25 5.70 -15.22
CA GLN A 85 9.78 6.61 -16.25
C GLN A 85 9.93 8.04 -15.74
N ALA A 86 10.26 9.00 -16.61
CA ALA A 86 10.34 10.41 -16.23
C ALA A 86 8.96 10.91 -15.79
N LEU A 87 8.67 10.76 -14.50
CA LEU A 87 7.42 11.24 -13.91
C LEU A 87 7.50 12.76 -13.83
N PRO A 88 6.45 13.47 -14.28
CA PRO A 88 6.41 14.91 -14.11
C PRO A 88 6.34 15.27 -12.61
N PRO A 89 6.80 16.46 -12.20
CA PRO A 89 6.83 16.89 -10.80
C PRO A 89 5.47 16.84 -10.09
N ASP A 90 4.38 16.88 -10.86
CA ASP A 90 2.99 16.85 -10.43
C ASP A 90 2.30 15.51 -10.72
N ALA A 91 3.07 14.45 -10.98
CA ALA A 91 2.55 13.11 -11.19
C ALA A 91 1.67 12.69 -10.00
N GLN A 92 0.45 12.27 -10.31
CA GLN A 92 -0.47 11.72 -9.32
C GLN A 92 -0.48 10.20 -9.41
N PHE A 93 -0.60 9.54 -8.26
CA PHE A 93 -0.78 8.09 -8.21
C PHE A 93 -2.19 7.77 -7.80
N GLN A 94 -2.81 6.86 -8.53
CA GLN A 94 -4.03 6.21 -8.06
C GLN A 94 -3.64 4.87 -7.46
N VAL A 95 -4.02 4.66 -6.20
CA VAL A 95 -3.94 3.37 -5.53
C VAL A 95 -5.31 2.72 -5.59
N SER A 96 -5.37 1.50 -6.11
CA SER A 96 -6.58 0.69 -6.16
C SER A 96 -6.45 -0.45 -5.15
N ILE A 97 -7.46 -0.63 -4.31
CA ILE A 97 -7.49 -1.66 -3.27
C ILE A 97 -8.76 -2.46 -3.46
N HIS A 98 -8.60 -3.75 -3.73
CA HIS A 98 -9.71 -4.64 -4.02
C HIS A 98 -9.60 -5.90 -3.18
N PRO A 99 -10.70 -6.41 -2.63
CA PRO A 99 -10.67 -7.70 -1.98
C PRO A 99 -10.37 -8.79 -3.04
N HIS A 100 -9.63 -9.83 -2.65
CA HIS A 100 -9.25 -10.92 -3.55
C HIS A 100 -10.47 -11.75 -3.95
N HIS A 101 -11.37 -11.96 -3.00
CA HIS A 101 -12.72 -12.50 -3.19
C HIS A 101 -13.74 -11.42 -2.85
N GLU A 102 -14.93 -11.53 -3.42
CA GLU A 102 -16.04 -10.63 -3.08
C GLU A 102 -16.30 -10.69 -1.56
N LEU A 103 -16.50 -9.52 -0.96
CA LEU A 103 -16.88 -9.46 0.45
C LEU A 103 -18.36 -9.81 0.56
N PRO A 104 -18.78 -10.55 1.61
CA PRO A 104 -20.19 -10.76 1.86
C PRO A 104 -20.96 -9.43 2.00
N ASP A 105 -22.24 -9.44 1.62
CA ASP A 105 -23.09 -8.25 1.73
C ASP A 105 -23.09 -7.65 3.14
N GLY A 106 -23.02 -6.33 3.21
CA GLY A 106 -23.02 -5.57 4.47
C GLY A 106 -21.70 -5.63 5.26
N ILE A 107 -20.66 -6.28 4.75
CA ILE A 107 -19.32 -6.22 5.35
C ILE A 107 -18.61 -4.94 4.90
N GLU A 108 -18.18 -4.16 5.88
CA GLU A 108 -17.37 -2.97 5.67
C GLU A 108 -15.96 -3.17 6.23
N ILE A 109 -14.96 -2.76 5.45
CA ILE A 109 -13.58 -2.61 5.87
C ILE A 109 -13.19 -1.16 5.56
N SER A 110 -12.82 -0.41 6.59
CA SER A 110 -12.35 0.96 6.45
C SER A 110 -10.83 1.04 6.55
N ILE A 111 -10.25 1.97 5.80
CA ILE A 111 -8.82 2.26 5.79
C ILE A 111 -8.70 3.76 6.04
N GLU A 112 -8.12 4.16 7.18
CA GLU A 112 -8.06 5.57 7.55
C GLU A 112 -7.01 6.33 6.74
N ARG A 113 -5.86 5.69 6.46
CA ARG A 113 -4.76 6.34 5.77
C ARG A 113 -3.99 5.39 4.86
N ILE A 114 -3.61 5.92 3.70
CA ILE A 114 -2.69 5.28 2.77
C ILE A 114 -1.47 6.18 2.64
N ARG A 115 -0.27 5.61 2.79
CA ARG A 115 1.00 6.35 2.69
C ARG A 115 2.03 5.58 1.89
N ILE A 116 2.85 6.31 1.13
CA ILE A 116 4.04 5.76 0.50
C ILE A 116 5.26 6.30 1.27
N TYR A 117 6.17 5.41 1.61
CA TYR A 117 7.39 5.71 2.36
C TYR A 117 8.62 5.35 1.54
N LEU A 118 9.64 6.20 1.64
CA LEU A 118 11.01 5.90 1.21
C LEU A 118 11.85 5.69 2.46
N ALA A 119 12.40 4.49 2.61
CA ALA A 119 13.36 4.19 3.67
C ALA A 119 14.76 4.02 3.04
N PRO A 120 15.84 4.46 3.71
CA PRO A 120 17.19 4.13 3.26
C PRO A 120 17.37 2.60 3.20
N MET A 121 18.10 2.10 2.19
CA MET A 121 18.62 0.74 2.28
C MET A 121 19.71 0.71 3.34
N ASP A 122 19.51 -0.08 4.40
CA ASP A 122 20.54 -0.30 5.41
C ASP A 122 21.70 -1.09 4.79
N SER A 123 22.88 -0.47 4.71
CA SER A 123 24.11 -1.02 4.14
C SER A 123 24.76 -2.09 5.04
N SER A 124 24.19 -2.40 6.21
CA SER A 124 24.86 -3.12 7.30
C SER A 124 24.71 -4.65 7.30
N ARG A 125 24.25 -5.27 6.20
CA ARG A 125 24.15 -6.74 6.07
C ARG A 125 24.88 -7.29 4.84
N GLN A 126 26.15 -6.94 4.71
CA GLN A 126 27.11 -7.77 4.00
C GLN A 126 28.21 -8.13 5.00
N SER A 127 28.10 -9.33 5.55
CA SER A 127 29.16 -10.03 6.28
C SER A 127 29.30 -11.41 5.66
#